data_AF-A0A9D6R1W6-F1
#
_entry.id   AF-A0A9D6R1W6-F1
#
_cell.length_a   1.000
_cell.length_b   1.000
_cell.length_c   1.000
_cell.angle_alpha   90.00
_cell.angle_beta   90.00
_cell.angle_gamma   90.00
#
_symmetry.space_group_name_H-M   'P 1'
#
loop_
_entity.id
_entity.type
_entity.pdbx_description
1 polymer ?
#
loop_
_entity_poly.entity_id
_entity_poly.type
_entity_poly.pdbx_seq_one_letter_code
_entity_poly.pdbx_strand_id
1 'polypeptide(L)'
;MKRNPAPKKKRNPKAKLIGRYIVADPAICHGTPTFRGTRVMVADVLEMVAEGMVWEAIIEEWNGNITKEAITEAVSLAGKAFLEHANEYLIEPAIA
;
A
#
# COMPACT_ATOMS: atom_id res chain seq x y z
N MET A 1 26.32 10.42 -44.21
CA MET A 1 26.30 10.31 -42.73
C MET A 1 24.85 10.19 -42.28
N LYS A 2 24.35 8.97 -42.03
CA LYS A 2 22.94 8.75 -41.62
C LYS A 2 22.83 9.02 -40.11
N ARG A 3 22.04 10.00 -39.70
CA ARG A 3 21.77 10.29 -38.28
C ARG A 3 20.95 9.14 -37.70
N ASN A 4 21.44 8.50 -36.63
CA ASN A 4 20.64 7.54 -35.88
C ASN A 4 19.52 8.29 -35.15
N PRO A 5 18.28 7.77 -35.12
CA PRO A 5 17.21 8.38 -34.35
C PRO A 5 17.55 8.32 -32.85
N ALA A 6 17.26 9.42 -32.15
CA ALA A 6 17.46 9.52 -30.72
C ALA A 6 16.69 8.39 -29.98
N PRO A 7 17.25 7.84 -28.88
CA PRO A 7 16.58 6.79 -28.13
C PRO A 7 15.22 7.29 -27.63
N LYS A 8 14.15 6.53 -27.94
CA LYS A 8 12.79 6.85 -27.47
C LYS A 8 12.81 6.84 -25.93
N LYS A 9 12.53 8.00 -25.29
CA LYS A 9 12.36 8.09 -23.82
C LYS A 9 11.34 7.04 -23.39
N LYS A 10 11.77 6.04 -22.60
CA LYS A 10 10.85 5.10 -21.94
C LYS A 10 9.91 5.93 -21.07
N ARG A 11 8.59 5.86 -21.29
CA ARG A 11 7.61 6.52 -20.43
C ARG A 11 7.74 5.88 -19.05
N ASN A 12 8.12 6.64 -18.03
CA ASN A 12 8.06 6.14 -16.66
C ASN A 12 6.62 5.70 -16.39
N PRO A 13 6.41 4.48 -15.86
CA PRO A 13 5.08 4.03 -15.50
C PRO A 13 4.50 5.00 -14.46
N LYS A 14 3.30 5.50 -14.74
CA LYS A 14 2.63 6.50 -13.91
C LYS A 14 2.13 5.85 -12.62
N ALA A 15 2.10 6.64 -11.55
CA ALA A 15 1.46 6.27 -10.30
C ALA A 15 0.01 5.82 -10.52
N LYS A 16 -0.38 4.72 -9.88
CA LYS A 16 -1.73 4.14 -9.90
C LYS A 16 -2.43 4.41 -8.59
N LEU A 17 -3.65 4.93 -8.66
CA LEU A 17 -4.46 5.20 -7.49
C LEU A 17 -5.16 3.90 -7.06
N ILE A 18 -5.07 3.53 -5.78
CA ILE A 18 -5.75 2.36 -5.21
C ILE A 18 -7.01 2.81 -4.42
N GLY A 19 -6.96 4.01 -3.84
CA GLY A 19 -8.09 4.63 -3.16
C GLY A 19 -7.93 6.14 -3.09
N ARG A 20 -8.65 6.81 -2.18
CA ARG A 20 -8.50 8.26 -1.95
C ARG A 20 -7.16 8.59 -1.31
N TYR A 21 -6.63 7.73 -0.45
CA TYR A 21 -5.43 7.96 0.35
C TYR A 21 -4.26 7.07 -0.05
N ILE A 22 -4.48 6.01 -0.84
CA ILE A 22 -3.43 5.04 -1.20
C ILE A 22 -3.06 5.12 -2.69
N VAL A 23 -1.76 5.06 -2.98
CA VAL A 23 -1.17 5.08 -4.32
C VAL A 23 -0.07 4.02 -4.45
N ALA A 24 0.09 3.46 -5.65
CA ALA A 24 1.22 2.65 -6.05
C ALA A 24 2.00 3.39 -7.14
N ASP A 25 3.11 4.04 -6.77
CA ASP A 25 3.99 4.75 -7.69
C ASP A 25 5.27 3.95 -7.92
N PRO A 26 5.59 3.47 -9.14
CA PRO A 26 6.84 2.76 -9.40
C PRO A 26 8.12 3.53 -9.04
N ALA A 27 8.05 4.86 -8.93
CA ALA A 27 9.15 5.71 -8.47
C ALA A 27 9.27 5.77 -6.93
N ILE A 28 8.26 5.31 -6.19
CA ILE A 28 8.20 5.32 -4.73
C ILE A 28 8.09 3.88 -4.24
N CYS A 29 9.03 3.42 -3.41
CA CYS A 29 8.98 2.07 -2.83
C CYS A 29 8.76 0.96 -3.89
N HIS A 30 9.28 1.15 -5.11
CA HIS A 30 9.15 0.22 -6.25
C HIS A 30 7.70 -0.13 -6.65
N GLY A 31 6.74 0.76 -6.36
CA GLY A 31 5.33 0.54 -6.66
C GLY A 31 4.55 -0.18 -5.55
N THR A 32 5.17 -0.47 -4.42
CA THR A 32 4.45 -0.90 -3.22
C THR A 32 3.43 0.17 -2.79
N PRO A 33 2.22 -0.21 -2.34
CA PRO A 33 1.23 0.75 -1.86
C PRO A 33 1.77 1.63 -0.72
N THR A 34 1.70 2.94 -0.91
CA THR A 34 2.00 3.94 0.12
C THR A 34 0.82 4.90 0.30
N PHE A 35 0.80 5.59 1.44
CA PHE A 35 -0.10 6.72 1.60
C PHE A 35 0.32 7.88 0.70
N ARG A 36 -0.65 8.57 0.11
CA ARG A 36 -0.42 9.64 -0.86
C ARG A 36 0.39 10.77 -0.24
N GLY A 37 1.40 11.21 -0.97
CA GLY A 37 2.29 12.28 -0.51
C GLY A 37 3.29 11.84 0.55
N THR A 38 3.32 10.55 0.92
CA THR A 38 4.26 10.00 1.89
C THR A 38 5.03 8.82 1.31
N ARG A 39 6.07 8.41 2.04
CA ARG A 39 6.79 7.14 1.81
C ARG A 39 6.40 6.07 2.83
N VAL A 40 5.34 6.29 3.60
CA VAL A 40 4.88 5.31 4.58
C VAL A 40 4.13 4.21 3.85
N MET A 41 4.58 2.97 4.00
CA MET A 41 3.95 1.84 3.35
C MET A 41 2.65 1.49 4.05
N VAL A 42 1.67 1.03 3.28
CA VAL A 42 0.42 0.53 3.85
C VAL A 42 0.67 -0.70 4.72
N ALA A 43 1.66 -1.53 4.37
CA ALA A 43 2.05 -2.70 5.14
C ALA A 43 2.47 -2.35 6.58
N ASP A 44 3.36 -1.38 6.74
CA ASP A 44 3.86 -0.95 8.06
C ASP A 44 2.70 -0.52 8.98
N VAL A 45 1.75 0.24 8.44
CA VAL A 45 0.57 0.70 9.22
C VAL A 45 -0.37 -0.46 9.55
N LEU A 46 -0.57 -1.43 8.64
CA LEU A 46 -1.38 -2.61 8.93
C LEU A 46 -0.72 -3.52 9.97
N GLU A 47 0.61 -3.61 9.99
CA GLU A 47 1.37 -4.33 11.02
C GLU A 47 1.19 -3.66 12.39
N MET A 48 1.34 -2.34 12.48
CA MET A 48 1.05 -1.60 13.72
C MET A 48 -0.39 -1.80 14.21
N VAL A 49 -1.37 -1.83 13.30
CA VAL A 49 -2.76 -2.15 13.65
C VAL A 49 -2.88 -3.58 14.17
N ALA A 50 -2.20 -4.55 13.56
CA ALA A 50 -2.19 -5.95 14.00
C ALA A 50 -1.53 -6.14 15.38
N GLU A 51 -0.53 -5.32 15.70
CA GLU A 51 0.11 -5.25 17.03
C GLU A 51 -0.80 -4.61 18.10
N GLY A 52 -1.98 -4.13 17.71
CA GLY A 52 -2.95 -3.52 18.63
C GLY A 52 -2.67 -2.05 18.94
N MET A 53 -1.83 -1.39 18.15
CA MET A 53 -1.53 0.02 18.34
C MET A 53 -2.77 0.89 18.08
N VAL A 54 -3.08 1.79 19.01
CA VAL A 54 -4.20 2.72 18.84
C VAL A 54 -3.90 3.69 17.70
N TRP A 55 -4.94 4.08 16.97
CA TRP A 55 -4.76 4.83 15.72
C TRP A 55 -4.12 6.19 15.94
N GLU A 56 -4.43 6.84 17.05
CA GLU A 56 -3.82 8.12 17.42
C GLU A 56 -2.30 7.99 17.62
N ALA A 57 -1.81 6.87 18.18
CA ALA A 57 -0.37 6.60 18.34
C ALA A 57 0.30 6.31 17.00
N ILE A 58 -0.35 5.57 16.09
CA ILE A 58 0.15 5.35 14.72
C ILE A 58 0.30 6.69 13.99
N ILE A 59 -0.68 7.59 14.12
CA ILE A 59 -0.63 8.92 13.50
C ILE A 59 0.54 9.73 14.06
N GLU A 60 0.76 9.67 15.38
CA GLU A 60 1.86 10.35 16.06
C GLU A 60 3.23 9.81 15.63
N GLU A 61 3.40 8.49 15.54
CA GLU A 61 4.63 7.82 15.07
C GLU A 61 5.05 8.34 13.69
N TRP A 62 4.07 8.55 12.80
CA TRP A 62 4.29 9.11 11.47
C TRP A 62 4.27 10.65 11.42
N ASN A 63 4.39 11.32 12.56
CA ASN A 63 4.41 12.78 12.70
C ASN A 63 3.19 13.47 12.05
N GLY A 64 2.02 12.85 12.11
CA GLY A 64 0.78 13.38 11.52
C GLY A 64 0.71 13.30 9.98
N ASN A 65 1.67 12.63 9.32
CA ASN A 65 1.66 12.49 7.86
C ASN A 65 0.58 11.52 7.34
N ILE A 66 -0.10 10.81 8.23
CA ILE A 66 -1.20 9.90 7.92
C ILE A 66 -2.40 10.30 8.76
N THR A 67 -3.59 10.29 8.15
CA THR A 67 -4.82 10.63 8.84
C THR A 67 -5.60 9.39 9.26
N LYS A 68 -6.55 9.58 10.17
CA LYS A 68 -7.48 8.53 10.61
C LYS A 68 -8.23 7.89 9.44
N GLU A 69 -8.63 8.68 8.47
CA GLU A 69 -9.36 8.23 7.26
C GLU A 69 -8.46 7.42 6.34
N ALA A 70 -7.17 7.75 6.26
CA ALA A 70 -6.20 6.98 5.51
C ALA A 70 -6.01 5.58 6.11
N ILE A 71 -5.85 5.50 7.44
CA ILE A 71 -5.80 4.21 8.17
C ILE A 71 -7.09 3.41 7.95
N THR A 72 -8.25 4.08 8.03
CA THR A 72 -9.56 3.45 7.78
C THR A 72 -9.64 2.86 6.38
N GLU A 73 -9.20 3.60 5.35
CA GLU A 73 -9.19 3.12 3.97
C GLU A 73 -8.28 1.89 3.80
N ALA A 74 -7.09 1.91 4.41
CA ALA A 74 -6.17 0.78 4.40
C ALA A 74 -6.79 -0.47 5.02
N VAL A 75 -7.36 -0.37 6.22
CA VAL A 75 -8.01 -1.49 6.91
C VAL A 75 -9.22 -2.00 6.12
N SER A 76 -10.02 -1.10 5.55
CA SER A 76 -11.19 -1.49 4.74
C SER A 76 -10.79 -2.27 3.49
N LEU A 77 -9.75 -1.83 2.77
CA LEU A 77 -9.24 -2.52 1.59
C LEU A 77 -8.58 -3.85 1.95
N ALA A 78 -7.82 -3.91 3.04
CA ALA A 78 -7.25 -5.15 3.55
C ALA A 78 -8.34 -6.18 3.90
N GLY A 79 -9.41 -5.76 4.56
CA GLY A 79 -10.55 -6.63 4.87
C GLY A 79 -11.25 -7.15 3.61
N LYS A 80 -11.43 -6.30 2.58
CA LYS A 80 -11.99 -6.75 1.29
C LYS A 80 -11.09 -7.78 0.60
N ALA A 81 -9.79 -7.49 0.51
CA ALA A 81 -8.83 -8.40 -0.08
C ALA A 81 -8.80 -9.74 0.69
N PHE A 82 -8.82 -9.72 2.02
CA PHE A 82 -8.91 -10.94 2.82
C PHE A 82 -10.16 -11.76 2.48
N LEU A 83 -11.33 -11.13 2.42
CA LEU A 83 -12.58 -11.82 2.10
C LEU A 83 -12.61 -12.37 0.67
N GLU A 84 -12.01 -11.68 -0.30
CA GLU A 84 -11.89 -12.12 -1.70
C GLU A 84 -10.94 -13.32 -1.85
N HIS A 85 -9.93 -13.43 -0.99
CA HIS A 85 -8.88 -14.45 -1.02
C HIS A 85 -8.93 -15.43 0.16
N ALA A 86 -10.02 -15.45 0.94
CA ALA A 86 -10.09 -16.23 2.18
C ALA A 86 -9.87 -17.73 1.98
N ASN A 87 -10.23 -18.23 0.80
CA ASN A 87 -10.02 -19.62 0.38
C ASN A 87 -8.54 -20.01 0.27
N GLU A 88 -7.64 -19.05 0.05
CA GLU A 88 -6.18 -19.30 -0.02
C GLU A 88 -5.57 -19.61 1.36
N TYR A 89 -6.31 -19.32 2.44
CA TYR A 89 -5.86 -19.49 3.83
C TYR A 89 -6.58 -20.65 4.55
N LEU A 90 -7.27 -21.53 3.82
CA LEU A 90 -7.90 -22.71 4.42
C LEU A 90 -6.83 -23.66 4.96
N ILE A 91 -6.88 -23.93 6.26
CA ILE A 91 -6.07 -24.94 6.93
C ILE A 91 -6.96 -26.17 7.10
N GLU A 92 -6.53 -27.32 6.59
CA GLU A 92 -7.22 -28.58 6.87
C GLU A 92 -7.13 -28.87 8.38
N PRO A 93 -8.23 -29.22 9.05
CA PRO A 93 -8.16 -29.58 10.46
C PRO A 93 -7.25 -30.80 10.60
N ALA A 94 -6.21 -30.67 11.42
CA ALA A 94 -5.40 -31.82 11.81
C ALA A 94 -6.33 -32.86 12.43
N ILE A 95 -6.39 -34.05 11.83
CA ILE A 95 -7.14 -35.19 12.40
C ILE A 95 -6.48 -35.52 13.74
N ALA A 96 -7.24 -35.34 14.82
CA ALA A 96 -6.85 -35.74 16.18
C ALA A 96 -6.80 -37.26 16.32
#